data_AF-A0A536FQ02-F1
#
_entry.id   AF-A0A536FQ02-F1
#
_cell.length_a   1.000
_cell.length_b   1.000
_cell.length_c   1.000
_cell.angle_alpha   90.00
_cell.angle_beta   90.00
_cell.angle_gamma   90.00
#
_symmetry.space_group_name_H-M   'P 1'
#
loop_
_entity.id
_entity.type
_entity.pdbx_description
1 polymer ?
#
loop_
_entity_poly.entity_id
_entity_poly.type
_entity_poly.pdbx_seq_one_letter_code
_entity_poly.pdbx_strand_id
1 'polypeptide(L)'
;MIFTLSVASEILEVHPRTLMMYEHLSMIQPRRTVTNRRRYSRRDVMKLQAIQTLTREHHVNLAGVRYILALLKRLQNAGVDPPEELKNLDVTQLDV
;
A
#
# COMPACT_ATOMS: atom_id res chain seq x y z
N MET A 1 -3.77 4.87 14.07
CA MET A 1 -5.08 5.38 13.60
C MET A 1 -5.76 4.33 12.74
N ILE A 2 -7.09 4.32 12.76
CA ILE A 2 -7.94 3.44 11.96
C ILE A 2 -8.82 4.30 11.06
N PHE A 3 -8.97 3.91 9.79
CA PHE A 3 -9.71 4.62 8.75
C PHE A 3 -10.81 3.71 8.20
N THR A 4 -11.94 4.29 7.81
CA THR A 4 -13.00 3.61 7.06
C THR A 4 -12.68 3.64 5.56
N LEU A 5 -13.43 2.90 4.75
CA LEU A 5 -13.27 2.93 3.29
C LEU A 5 -13.38 4.35 2.72
N SER A 6 -14.39 5.12 3.15
CA SER A 6 -14.60 6.50 2.69
C SER A 6 -13.43 7.41 3.05
N VAL A 7 -12.96 7.36 4.30
CA VAL A 7 -11.84 8.19 4.75
C VAL A 7 -10.55 7.79 4.03
N ALA A 8 -10.32 6.49 3.84
CA ALA A 8 -9.17 6.00 3.08
C ALA A 8 -9.22 6.46 1.61
N SER A 9 -10.39 6.46 0.96
CA SER A 9 -10.54 6.96 -0.42
C SER A 9 -10.27 8.46 -0.55
N GLU A 10 -10.67 9.25 0.44
CA GLU A 10 -10.41 10.69 0.46
C GLU A 10 -8.93 10.97 0.65
N ILE A 11 -8.27 10.31 1.61
CA ILE A 11 -6.84 10.49 1.87
C ILE A 11 -5.98 10.13 0.66
N LEU A 12 -6.35 9.06 -0.05
CA LEU A 12 -5.59 8.54 -1.18
C LEU A 12 -6.03 9.13 -2.52
N GLU A 13 -7.05 9.99 -2.53
CA GLU A 13 -7.66 10.58 -3.72
C GLU A 13 -7.95 9.52 -4.80
N VAL A 14 -8.55 8.40 -4.36
CA VAL A 14 -8.94 7.28 -5.23
C VAL A 14 -10.39 6.91 -5.04
N HIS A 15 -11.00 6.42 -6.12
CA HIS A 15 -12.34 5.88 -6.03
C HIS A 15 -12.40 4.65 -5.11
N PRO A 16 -13.43 4.49 -4.25
CA PRO A 16 -13.57 3.33 -3.37
C PRO A 16 -13.49 1.98 -4.08
N ARG A 17 -13.94 1.91 -5.35
CA ARG A 17 -13.84 0.72 -6.21
C ARG A 17 -12.39 0.28 -6.41
N THR A 18 -11.45 1.22 -6.56
CA THR A 18 -10.03 0.96 -6.73
C THR A 18 -9.41 0.37 -5.46
N LEU A 19 -9.81 0.88 -4.28
CA LEU A 19 -9.40 0.28 -3.00
C LEU A 19 -9.91 -1.15 -2.85
N MET A 20 -11.17 -1.41 -3.20
CA MET A 20 -11.73 -2.76 -3.20
C MET A 20 -11.00 -3.70 -4.18
N MET A 21 -10.54 -3.18 -5.33
CA MET A 21 -9.75 -3.95 -6.27
C MET A 21 -8.38 -4.34 -5.68
N TYR A 22 -7.69 -3.41 -5.00
CA TYR A 22 -6.43 -3.71 -4.34
C TYR A 22 -6.58 -4.74 -3.20
N GLU A 23 -7.69 -4.70 -2.46
CA GLU A 23 -8.04 -5.76 -1.50
C GLU A 23 -8.27 -7.10 -2.18
N HIS A 24 -9.04 -7.14 -3.26
CA HIS A 24 -9.32 -8.39 -4.00
C HIS A 24 -8.05 -9.04 -4.52
N LEU A 25 -7.08 -8.22 -4.94
CA LEU A 25 -5.76 -8.67 -5.37
C LEU A 25 -4.81 -9.02 -4.22
N SER A 26 -5.31 -9.05 -2.98
CA SER A 26 -4.54 -9.37 -1.76
C SER A 26 -3.31 -8.46 -1.57
N MET A 27 -3.34 -7.25 -2.11
CA MET A 27 -2.29 -6.24 -1.88
C MET A 27 -2.36 -5.68 -0.46
N ILE A 28 -3.58 -5.63 0.07
CA ILE A 28 -3.91 -5.09 1.38
C ILE A 28 -4.96 -5.99 2.04
N GLN A 29 -4.89 -6.13 3.36
CA GLN A 29 -5.86 -6.92 4.11
C GLN A 29 -6.36 -6.13 5.32
N PRO A 30 -7.37 -5.25 5.12
CA PRO A 30 -7.89 -4.44 6.20
C PRO A 30 -8.55 -5.31 7.25
N ARG A 31 -8.44 -4.92 8.52
CA ARG A 31 -9.18 -5.59 9.58
C ARG A 31 -10.68 -5.38 9.39
N ARG A 32 -11.47 -6.37 9.76
CA ARG A 32 -12.94 -6.30 9.72
C ARG A 32 -13.50 -6.23 11.13
N THR A 33 -14.54 -5.43 11.33
CA THR A 33 -15.30 -5.42 12.59
C THR A 33 -16.21 -6.64 12.70
N VAL A 34 -16.78 -6.85 13.88
CA VAL A 34 -17.87 -7.83 14.11
C VAL A 34 -19.08 -7.59 13.19
N THR A 35 -19.32 -6.34 12.80
CA THR A 35 -20.34 -5.93 11.82
C THR A 35 -19.86 -5.97 10.36
N ASN A 36 -18.73 -6.64 10.09
CA ASN A 36 -18.11 -6.81 8.76
C ASN A 36 -17.71 -5.50 8.05
N ARG A 37 -17.49 -4.40 8.80
CA ARG A 37 -17.00 -3.13 8.23
C ARG A 37 -15.47 -3.14 8.15
N ARG A 38 -14.94 -2.61 7.03
CA ARG A 38 -13.50 -2.48 6.79
C ARG A 38 -12.88 -1.40 7.66
N ARG A 39 -11.71 -1.71 8.22
CA ARG A 39 -10.87 -0.84 9.03
C ARG A 39 -9.44 -0.89 8.51
N TYR A 40 -9.04 0.17 7.83
CA TYR A 40 -7.67 0.35 7.35
C TYR A 40 -6.84 0.94 8.47
N SER A 41 -5.68 0.38 8.73
CA SER A 41 -4.68 0.98 9.58
C SER A 41 -3.92 2.08 8.82
N ARG A 42 -3.15 2.88 9.56
CA ARG A 42 -2.19 3.81 8.94
C ARG A 42 -1.20 3.10 8.00
N ARG A 43 -0.80 1.88 8.35
CA ARG A 43 0.10 1.06 7.52
C ARG A 43 -0.56 0.69 6.19
N ASP A 44 -1.85 0.36 6.23
CA ASP A 44 -2.59 0.04 5.01
C ASP A 44 -2.64 1.24 4.06
N VAL A 45 -2.90 2.43 4.60
CA VAL A 45 -2.92 3.67 3.81
C VAL A 45 -1.55 3.96 3.19
N MET A 46 -0.46 3.82 3.96
CA MET A 46 0.90 4.01 3.45
C MET A 46 1.25 3.00 2.34
N LYS A 47 0.89 1.73 2.51
CA LYS A 47 1.08 0.69 1.48
C LYS A 47 0.30 1.01 0.21
N LEU A 48 -0.94 1.48 0.34
CA LEU A 48 -1.77 1.88 -0.80
C LEU A 48 -1.20 3.10 -1.52
N GLN A 49 -0.64 4.06 -0.80
CA GLN A 49 0.06 5.22 -1.38
C GLN A 49 1.29 4.76 -2.17
N ALA A 50 2.12 3.87 -1.61
CA ALA A 50 3.26 3.29 -2.32
C ALA A 50 2.86 2.54 -3.61
N ILE A 51 1.78 1.76 -3.56
CA ILE A 51 1.21 1.11 -4.75
C ILE A 51 0.77 2.15 -5.79
N GLN A 52 0.13 3.23 -5.36
CA GLN A 52 -0.33 4.29 -6.25
C GLN A 52 0.84 5.01 -6.91
N THR A 53 1.89 5.38 -6.17
CA THR A 53 3.11 6.00 -6.72
C THR A 53 3.75 5.10 -7.77
N LEU A 54 3.97 3.81 -7.47
CA LEU A 54 4.57 2.89 -8.42
C LEU A 54 3.72 2.66 -9.68
N THR A 55 2.39 2.63 -9.55
CA THR A 55 1.49 2.44 -10.69
C THR A 55 1.30 3.70 -11.54
N ARG A 56 1.22 4.89 -10.91
CA ARG A 56 0.94 6.15 -11.61
C ARG A 56 2.19 6.83 -12.13
N GLU A 57 3.24 6.92 -11.32
CA GLU A 57 4.47 7.66 -11.66
C GLU A 57 5.48 6.79 -12.38
N HIS A 58 5.66 5.54 -11.94
CA HIS A 58 6.63 4.61 -12.53
C HIS A 58 6.00 3.64 -13.56
N HIS A 59 4.70 3.77 -13.82
CA HIS A 59 3.94 2.91 -14.75
C HIS A 59 4.12 1.41 -14.51
N VAL A 60 4.40 1.02 -13.27
CA VAL A 60 4.61 -0.38 -12.90
C VAL A 60 3.26 -1.07 -12.79
N ASN A 61 3.14 -2.24 -13.39
CA ASN A 61 1.94 -3.05 -13.21
C ASN A 61 1.85 -3.64 -11.79
N LEU A 62 0.67 -4.11 -11.40
CA LEU A 62 0.44 -4.60 -10.04
C LEU A 62 1.33 -5.80 -9.65
N ALA A 63 1.70 -6.67 -10.60
CA ALA A 63 2.62 -7.76 -10.33
C ALA A 63 4.04 -7.22 -10.00
N GLY A 64 4.52 -6.26 -10.78
CA GLY A 64 5.78 -5.57 -10.55
C GLY A 64 5.81 -4.84 -9.22
N VAL A 65 4.73 -4.15 -8.85
CA VAL A 65 4.59 -3.48 -7.55
C VAL A 65 4.84 -4.47 -6.40
N ARG A 66 4.23 -5.67 -6.45
CA ARG A 66 4.45 -6.69 -5.41
C ARG A 66 5.92 -7.06 -5.26
N TYR A 67 6.61 -7.29 -6.37
CA TYR A 67 8.03 -7.64 -6.35
C TYR A 67 8.90 -6.49 -5.85
N ILE A 68 8.62 -5.25 -6.28
CA ILE A 68 9.36 -4.06 -5.83
C ILE A 68 9.18 -3.86 -4.33
N LEU A 69 7.96 -3.92 -3.81
CA LEU A 69 7.71 -3.77 -2.37
C LEU A 69 8.40 -4.87 -1.56
N ALA A 70 8.40 -6.12 -2.04
CA ALA A 70 9.11 -7.23 -1.41
C ALA A 70 10.64 -7.03 -1.42
N LEU A 71 11.19 -6.52 -2.53
CA LEU A 71 12.60 -6.22 -2.69
C LEU A 71 13.03 -5.08 -1.76
N LEU A 72 12.28 -3.97 -1.73
CA LEU A 72 12.55 -2.83 -0.86
C LEU A 72 12.54 -3.24 0.62
N LYS A 73 11.61 -4.10 1.03
CA LYS A 73 11.60 -4.68 2.39
C LYS A 73 12.86 -5.50 2.68
N ARG A 74 13.34 -6.29 1.70
CA ARG A 74 14.59 -7.06 1.84
C ARG A 74 15.82 -6.15 1.93
N LEU A 75 15.88 -5.10 1.13
CA LEU A 75 16.97 -4.11 1.17
C LEU A 75 17.01 -3.41 2.53
N GLN A 76 15.86 -2.96 3.03
CA GLN A 76 15.74 -2.38 4.36
C GLN A 76 16.23 -3.32 5.46
N ASN A 77 15.82 -4.60 5.43
CA ASN A 77 16.28 -5.59 6.40
C ASN A 77 17.79 -5.86 6.31
N ALA A 78 18.39 -5.68 5.13
CA ALA A 78 19.82 -5.81 4.91
C ALA A 78 20.60 -4.52 5.24
N GLY A 79 19.93 -3.44 5.65
CA GLY A 79 20.54 -2.13 5.89
C GLY A 79 21.03 -1.44 4.61
N VAL A 80 20.51 -1.83 3.45
CA VAL A 80 20.85 -1.24 2.16
C VAL A 80 19.83 -0.17 1.82
N ASP A 81 20.32 1.03 1.50
CA ASP A 81 19.46 2.13 1.09
C ASP A 81 18.76 1.80 -0.23
N PRO A 82 17.46 2.14 -0.37
CA PRO A 82 16.76 2.01 -1.63
C PRO A 82 17.32 2.99 -2.68
N PRO A 83 17.10 2.70 -3.98
CA PRO A 83 17.43 3.63 -5.07
C PRO A 83 16.87 5.04 -4.79
N GLU A 84 17.58 6.08 -5.22
CA GLU A 84 17.20 7.50 -5.03
C GLU A 84 15.75 7.75 -5.44
N GLU A 85 15.31 7.14 -6.54
CA GLU A 85 13.98 7.28 -7.11
C GLU A 85 12.88 6.68 -6.20
N LEU A 86 13.24 5.78 -5.29
CA LEU A 86 12.32 5.07 -4.39
C LEU A 86 12.55 5.44 -2.92
N LYS A 87 13.47 6.38 -2.60
CA LYS A 87 13.72 6.82 -1.22
C LYS A 87 12.49 7.43 -0.55
N ASN A 88 11.58 8.01 -1.33
CA ASN A 88 10.35 8.61 -0.83
C ASN A 88 9.26 7.57 -0.51
N LEU A 89 9.44 6.30 -0.92
CA LEU A 89 8.52 5.23 -0.55
C LEU A 89 8.81 4.77 0.89
N ASP A 90 7.91 5.10 1.81
CA ASP A 90 8.01 4.65 3.19
C ASP A 90 7.69 3.14 3.29
N VAL A 91 8.73 2.32 3.15
CA VAL A 91 8.66 0.85 3.21
C VAL A 91 8.73 0.29 4.63
N THR A 92 8.99 1.12 5.65
CA THR A 92 9.14 0.68 7.06
C THR A 92 7.90 0.01 7.64
N GLN A 93 6.73 0.21 7.03
CA GLN A 93 5.45 -0.31 7.52
C GLN A 93 4.86 -1.43 6.64
N LEU A 94 5.64 -1.97 5.70
CA LEU A 94 5.17 -2.98 4.75
C LEU A 94 5.26 -4.39 5.33
N ASP A 95 4.12 -4.93 5.77
CA ASP A 95 3.92 -6.37 5.87
C ASP A 95 3.57 -6.89 4.45
N VAL A 96 4.61 -7.31 3.71
CA VAL A 96 4.50 -8.31 2.63
C VAL A 96 4.52 -9.68 3.26
#